data_AF-A0A832YGV2-F1
#
_entry.id   AF-A0A832YGV2-F1
#
_cell.length_a   1.000
_cell.length_b   1.000
_cell.length_c   1.000
_cell.angle_alpha   90.00
_cell.angle_beta   90.00
_cell.angle_gamma   90.00
#
_symmetry.space_group_name_H-M   'P 1'
#
loop_
_entity.id
_entity.type
_entity.pdbx_description
1 polymer ?
#
loop_
_entity_poly.entity_id
_entity_poly.type
_entity_poly.pdbx_seq_one_letter_code
_entity_poly.pdbx_strand_id
1 'polypeptide(L)' 'AELELLAEKNRFSIDGEGGEFETTVLNSPWMNRRISINGDTVWSGQRGYLSINEATFDE' A
#
# COMPACT_ATOMS: atom_id res chain seq x y z
N ALA A 1 -8.19 -10.91 -8.19
CA ALA A 1 -9.08 -10.57 -9.31
C ALA A 1 -8.71 -9.24 -9.98
N GLU A 2 -8.89 -8.07 -9.37
CA GLU A 2 -8.62 -6.79 -10.06
C GLU A 2 -7.14 -6.60 -10.43
N LEU A 3 -6.22 -6.78 -9.47
CA LEU A 3 -4.78 -6.60 -9.72
C LEU A 3 -4.23 -7.61 -10.74
N GLU A 4 -4.74 -8.85 -10.72
CA GLU A 4 -4.41 -9.90 -11.70
C GLU A 4 -4.77 -9.47 -13.13
N LEU A 5 -6.00 -8.99 -13.35
CA LEU A 5 -6.46 -8.54 -14.66
C LEU A 5 -5.67 -7.32 -15.16
N LEU A 6 -5.34 -6.40 -14.25
CA LEU A 6 -4.52 -5.24 -14.60
C LEU A 6 -3.07 -5.63 -14.90
N ALA A 7 -2.51 -6.59 -14.18
CA ALA A 7 -1.18 -7.12 -14.41
C ALA A 7 -1.11 -7.82 -15.78
N GLU A 8 -2.09 -8.65 -16.13
CA GLU A 8 -2.17 -9.27 -17.46
C GLU A 8 -2.25 -8.22 -18.59
N LYS A 9 -3.06 -7.18 -18.40
CA LYS A 9 -3.28 -6.14 -19.41
C LYS A 9 -2.09 -5.19 -19.57
N ASN A 10 -1.51 -4.72 -18.46
CA ASN A 10 -0.50 -3.67 -18.46
C ASN A 10 0.93 -4.21 -18.24
N ARG A 11 1.07 -5.51 -17.95
CA ARG A 11 2.33 -6.25 -17.83
C ARG A 11 3.25 -5.74 -16.71
N PHE A 12 2.68 -5.44 -15.55
CA PHE A 12 3.45 -5.20 -14.32
C PHE A 12 3.46 -6.45 -13.42
N SER A 13 4.38 -6.52 -12.46
CA SER A 13 4.47 -7.63 -11.53
C SER A 13 3.33 -7.61 -10.51
N ILE A 14 2.58 -8.72 -10.41
CA ILE A 14 1.41 -8.81 -9.52
C ILE A 14 1.77 -8.68 -8.04
N ASP A 15 2.98 -9.07 -7.65
CA ASP A 15 3.49 -9.00 -6.29
C ASP A 15 4.28 -7.71 -5.98
N GLY A 16 4.41 -6.81 -6.96
CA GLY A 16 5.09 -5.53 -6.81
C GLY A 16 6.60 -5.55 -7.06
N GLU A 17 7.17 -6.68 -7.50
CA GLU A 17 8.58 -6.74 -7.89
C GLU A 17 8.95 -5.69 -8.95
N GLY A 18 10.20 -5.21 -8.92
CA GLY A 18 10.65 -4.15 -9.82
C GLY A 18 10.19 -2.74 -9.40
N GLY A 19 9.49 -2.61 -8.28
CA GLY A 19 9.05 -1.33 -7.73
C GLY A 19 7.74 -0.81 -8.35
N GLU A 20 6.84 -1.72 -8.74
CA GLU A 20 5.54 -1.39 -9.33
C GLU A 20 4.61 -0.72 -8.32
N PHE A 21 4.66 -1.17 -7.07
CA PHE A 21 3.99 -0.53 -5.93
C PHE A 21 4.66 -0.95 -4.63
N GLU A 22 4.38 -0.20 -3.57
CA GLU A 22 4.81 -0.52 -2.20
C GLU A 22 3.59 -0.78 -1.31
N THR A 23 3.80 -1.53 -0.22
CA THR A 23 2.77 -1.82 0.77
C THR A 23 3.32 -1.65 2.18
N THR A 24 2.44 -1.41 3.15
CA THR A 24 2.77 -1.44 4.57
C THR A 24 1.75 -2.28 5.32
N VAL A 25 2.21 -3.05 6.31
CA VAL A 25 1.36 -3.96 7.08
C VAL A 25 0.81 -3.22 8.29
N LEU A 26 -0.52 -3.05 8.34
CA LEU A 26 -1.19 -2.37 9.44
C LEU A 26 -1.60 -3.31 10.58
N ASN A 27 -1.71 -4.61 10.33
CA ASN A 27 -2.03 -5.61 11.34
C ASN A 27 -1.53 -7.00 10.94
N SER A 28 -1.23 -7.85 11.92
CA SER A 28 -0.78 -9.23 11.73
C SER A 28 -1.13 -10.08 12.97
N PRO A 29 -1.28 -11.42 12.87
CA PRO A 29 -1.69 -12.26 13.99
C PRO A 29 -0.82 -12.17 15.25
N TRP A 30 0.44 -11.76 15.14
CA TRP A 30 1.35 -11.58 16.28
C TRP A 30 1.42 -10.13 16.80
N MET A 31 0.69 -9.20 16.18
CA MET A 31 0.61 -7.82 16.65
C MET A 31 -0.45 -7.72 17.75
N ASN A 32 -0.08 -7.16 18.89
CA ASN A 32 -0.99 -7.00 20.03
C ASN A 32 -2.15 -6.03 19.72
N ARG A 33 -1.93 -5.07 18.82
CA ARG A 33 -2.90 -4.04 18.40
C ARG A 33 -2.67 -3.69 16.93
N ARG A 34 -3.75 -3.30 16.24
CA ARG A 34 -3.71 -2.79 14.86
C ARG A 34 -3.14 -1.37 14.85
N ILE A 35 -2.40 -1.03 13.79
CA ILE A 35 -1.95 0.32 13.50
C ILE A 35 -3.04 1.05 12.70
N SER A 36 -3.44 2.22 13.19
CA SER A 36 -4.25 3.20 12.45
C SER A 36 -3.34 4.29 11.89
N ILE A 37 -3.63 4.76 10.68
CA ILE A 37 -2.82 5.79 10.00
C ILE A 37 -3.70 6.93 9.50
N ASN A 38 -3.15 8.14 9.55
CA ASN A 38 -3.66 9.31 8.85
C ASN A 38 -2.58 9.80 7.89
N GLY A 39 -2.94 10.03 6.63
CA GLY A 39 -1.99 10.43 5.61
C GLY A 39 -2.64 10.94 4.35
N ASP A 40 -1.83 11.60 3.53
CA ASP A 40 -2.24 12.23 2.30
C ASP A 40 -1.72 11.47 1.08
N THR A 41 -2.55 11.33 0.06
CA THR A 41 -2.13 10.81 -1.24
C THR A 41 -1.37 11.90 -2.00
N VAL A 42 -0.12 11.64 -2.35
CA VAL A 42 0.69 12.53 -3.19
C VAL A 42 0.84 11.90 -4.57
N TRP A 43 0.50 12.67 -5.62
CA TRP A 43 0.54 12.21 -7.01
C TRP A 43 1.39 13.14 -7.88
N SER A 44 2.31 12.57 -8.67
CA SER A 44 3.21 13.31 -9.60
C SER A 44 2.88 13.05 -11.07
N GLY A 45 1.66 12.62 -11.37
CA GLY A 45 1.16 12.44 -12.74
C GLY A 45 1.25 10.99 -13.22
N GLN A 46 2.38 10.31 -13.01
CA GLN A 46 2.55 8.89 -13.38
C GLN A 46 2.77 7.98 -12.16
N ARG A 47 3.22 8.54 -11.05
CA ARG A 47 3.54 7.80 -9.82
C ARG A 47 2.98 8.57 -8.63
N GLY A 48 2.77 7.86 -7.54
CA GLY A 48 2.36 8.47 -6.29
C GLY A 48 2.83 7.66 -5.10
N TYR A 49 2.66 8.25 -3.93
CA TYR A 49 2.93 7.62 -2.66
C TYR A 49 1.93 8.12 -1.61
N LEU A 50 1.78 7.35 -0.54
CA LEU A 50 0.99 7.75 0.62
C LEU A 50 1.94 8.39 1.64
N SER A 51 1.76 9.69 1.93
CA SER A 51 2.49 10.39 2.98
C SER A 51 1.80 10.15 4.31
N ILE A 52 2.31 9.22 5.11
CA ILE A 52 1.77 8.94 6.45
C ILE A 52 2.21 10.06 7.40
N ASN A 53 1.25 10.86 7.88
CA ASN A 53 1.51 12.00 8.75
C ASN A 53 1.40 11.63 10.24
N GLU A 54 0.55 10.65 10.56
CA GLU A 54 0.34 10.16 11.92
C GLU A 54 0.05 8.66 11.90
N ALA A 55 0.53 7.96 12.93
CA ALA A 55 0.22 6.54 13.18
C ALA A 55 -0.05 6.31 14.67
N THR A 56 -1.13 5.61 14.98
CA THR A 56 -1.56 5.25 16.33
C THR A 56 -1.90 3.77 16.42
N PHE A 57 -2.14 3.25 17.63
CA PHE A 57 -2.70 1.92 17.80
C PHE A 57 -4.19 2.03 18.13
N ASP A 58 -5.03 1.25 17.43
CA ASP A 58 -6.48 1.17 17.72
C ASP A 58 -6.70 0.82 19.20
N GLU A 59 -7.61 1.52 19.89
CA GLU A 59 -7.97 1.31 21.31
C GLU A 59 -8.22 -0.17 21.67
#